data_AF-A0A5N6VLR1-F1
#
_entry.id   AF-A0A5N6VLR1-F1
#
_cell.length_a   1.000
_cell.length_b   1.000
_cell.length_c   1.000
_cell.angle_alpha   90.00
_cell.angle_beta   90.00
_cell.angle_gamma   90.00
#
_symmetry.space_group_name_H-M   'P 1'
#
loop_
_entity.id
_entity.type
_entity.pdbx_description
1 polymer ?
#
loop_
_entity_poly.entity_id
_entity_poly.type
_entity_poly.pdbx_seq_one_letter_code
_entity_poly.pdbx_strand_id
1 'polypeptide(L)'
;MFIDLSNERKNSLNAHIPGIHALMQLRGVASLRGKYGRVLLAWAFMRSQIQAIASNDFGYGCLPAPLSTMENPDSVCRAGIVISMISKFCESVKNLKEHMQFQVLNGYAPTTKPSYELLEQAGSIMNHIDSWHARLPRHWKAKLKDATPGGLPGERVSASEDSWTTCFVAIISATHLFFYLQFLEYCECVTPSLEALKALPDENSVYYPLYGIGGRIQDSVNIICLSVSYALGSVNVHGDFEPFHDTKHGIGYNLLWPMSLVANCQFSMTEQARLCQRALEYTWSTMGRVDNSS
;
A
#
# COMPACT_ATOMS: atom_id res chain seq x y z
N MET A 1 -16.79 2.24 -17.08
CA MET A 1 -15.51 2.47 -16.38
C MET A 1 -15.61 2.10 -14.90
N PHE A 2 -16.54 1.23 -14.52
CA PHE A 2 -16.82 0.89 -13.14
C PHE A 2 -17.39 -0.51 -13.15
N ILE A 3 -16.72 -1.48 -12.55
CA ILE A 3 -17.34 -2.76 -12.20
C ILE A 3 -16.86 -3.13 -10.80
N ASP A 4 -17.87 -3.32 -9.96
CA ASP A 4 -17.91 -3.86 -8.60
C ASP A 4 -17.29 -3.01 -7.47
N LEU A 5 -18.09 -2.06 -7.00
CA LEU A 5 -17.88 -1.28 -5.77
C LEU A 5 -18.72 -1.81 -4.60
N SER A 6 -19.51 -2.88 -4.80
CA SER A 6 -20.39 -3.45 -3.77
C SER A 6 -19.71 -4.54 -2.94
N ASN A 7 -18.46 -4.92 -3.27
CA ASN A 7 -17.76 -6.03 -2.63
C ASN A 7 -18.53 -7.36 -2.77
N GLU A 8 -19.49 -7.43 -3.71
CA GLU A 8 -20.34 -8.61 -3.93
C GLU A 8 -19.62 -9.67 -4.75
N ARG A 9 -18.63 -9.30 -5.58
CA ARG A 9 -17.76 -10.25 -6.25
C ARG A 9 -16.36 -10.21 -5.66
N LYS A 10 -16.16 -11.01 -4.60
CA LYS A 10 -14.84 -11.31 -4.01
C LYS A 10 -13.76 -11.78 -5.02
N ASN A 11 -14.10 -12.05 -6.28
CA ASN A 11 -13.22 -12.62 -7.30
C ASN A 11 -13.30 -11.96 -8.69
N SER A 12 -13.97 -10.81 -8.89
CA SER A 12 -13.97 -10.19 -10.22
C SER A 12 -12.75 -9.29 -10.41
N LEU A 13 -11.72 -9.79 -11.09
CA LEU A 13 -10.68 -8.97 -11.72
C LEU A 13 -11.35 -7.81 -12.47
N ASN A 14 -10.91 -6.58 -12.23
CA ASN A 14 -11.31 -5.48 -13.11
C ASN A 14 -10.87 -5.86 -14.53
N ALA A 15 -11.84 -6.03 -15.43
CA ALA A 15 -11.64 -6.59 -16.77
C ALA A 15 -10.59 -5.83 -17.60
N HIS A 16 -10.28 -4.60 -17.22
CA HIS A 16 -9.30 -3.76 -17.90
C HIS A 16 -7.86 -3.96 -17.41
N ILE A 17 -7.64 -4.57 -16.24
CA ILE A 17 -6.29 -4.72 -15.65
C ILE A 17 -5.36 -5.54 -16.54
N PRO A 18 -5.76 -6.67 -17.14
CA PRO A 18 -4.90 -7.38 -18.08
C PRO A 18 -4.45 -6.50 -19.26
N GLY A 19 -5.37 -5.68 -19.79
CA GLY A 19 -5.08 -4.74 -20.87
C GLY A 19 -4.15 -3.59 -20.45
N ILE A 20 -4.38 -3.01 -19.27
CA ILE A 20 -3.52 -1.96 -18.70
C ILE A 20 -2.11 -2.50 -18.46
N HIS A 21 -2.01 -3.70 -17.88
CA HIS A 21 -0.75 -4.38 -17.64
C HIS A 21 -0.03 -4.66 -18.98
N ALA A 22 -0.71 -5.23 -19.98
CA ALA A 22 -0.12 -5.49 -21.28
C ALA A 22 0.41 -4.20 -21.96
N LEU A 23 -0.35 -3.10 -21.91
CA LEU A 23 0.10 -1.81 -22.44
C LEU A 23 1.32 -1.25 -21.69
N MET A 24 1.35 -1.41 -20.37
CA MET A 24 2.49 -1.02 -19.54
C MET A 24 3.75 -1.82 -19.93
N GLN A 25 3.62 -3.14 -20.10
CA GLN A 25 4.70 -4.02 -20.55
C GLN A 25 5.19 -3.66 -21.96
N LEU A 26 4.27 -3.41 -22.90
CA LEU A 26 4.59 -3.06 -24.29
C LEU A 26 5.30 -1.71 -24.42
N ARG A 27 4.85 -0.69 -23.68
CA ARG A 27 5.50 0.62 -23.75
C ARG A 27 6.82 0.68 -22.99
N GLY A 28 6.94 -0.03 -21.86
CA GLY A 28 8.16 -0.08 -21.06
C GLY A 28 8.83 1.30 -20.88
N VAL A 29 10.10 1.41 -21.29
CA VAL A 29 10.91 2.64 -21.19
C VAL A 29 10.36 3.78 -22.06
N ALA A 30 9.64 3.49 -23.14
CA ALA A 30 9.06 4.53 -24.00
C ALA A 30 8.02 5.37 -23.23
N SER A 31 7.40 4.83 -22.17
CA SER A 31 6.53 5.59 -21.28
C SER A 31 7.26 6.69 -20.50
N LEU A 32 8.58 6.60 -20.34
CA LEU A 32 9.35 7.66 -19.67
C LEU A 32 9.60 8.88 -20.57
N ARG A 33 9.30 8.78 -21.87
CA ARG A 33 9.43 9.86 -22.84
C ARG A 33 8.26 10.83 -22.70
N GLY A 34 8.53 11.97 -22.08
CA GLY A 34 7.57 13.07 -21.92
C GLY A 34 6.72 13.00 -20.65
N LYS A 35 6.17 14.16 -20.27
CA LYS A 35 5.40 14.36 -19.02
C LYS A 35 4.18 13.43 -18.94
N TYR A 36 3.38 13.37 -20.00
CA TYR A 36 2.13 12.60 -20.02
C TYR A 36 2.36 11.08 -19.99
N GLY A 37 3.43 10.60 -20.64
CA GLY A 37 3.81 9.18 -20.59
C GLY A 37 4.11 8.71 -19.17
N ARG A 38 4.86 9.52 -18.40
CA ARG A 38 5.20 9.20 -17.00
C ARG A 38 3.98 9.20 -16.10
N VAL A 39 3.09 10.18 -16.26
CA VAL A 39 1.83 10.25 -15.50
C VAL A 39 0.96 9.03 -15.78
N LEU A 40 0.84 8.64 -17.06
CA LEU A 40 0.06 7.47 -17.45
C LEU A 40 0.68 6.17 -16.93
N LEU A 41 2.02 6.03 -16.99
CA LEU A 41 2.73 4.89 -16.43
C LEU A 41 2.50 4.78 -14.92
N ALA A 42 2.62 5.89 -14.18
CA ALA A 42 2.39 5.91 -12.74
C ALA A 42 0.95 5.52 -12.41
N TRP A 43 -0.02 6.02 -13.17
CA TRP A 43 -1.43 5.66 -13.00
C TRP A 43 -1.69 4.18 -13.30
N ALA A 44 -1.21 3.68 -14.44
CA ALA A 44 -1.38 2.29 -14.86
C ALA A 44 -0.75 1.33 -13.84
N PHE A 45 0.43 1.69 -13.36
CA PHE A 45 1.14 0.96 -12.33
C PHE A 45 0.33 0.92 -11.02
N MET A 46 -0.09 2.07 -10.48
CA MET A 46 -0.91 2.12 -9.26
C MET A 46 -2.18 1.27 -9.37
N ARG A 47 -2.87 1.30 -10.53
CA ARG A 47 -4.07 0.48 -10.74
C ARG A 47 -3.78 -1.01 -10.73
N SER A 48 -2.69 -1.42 -11.39
CA SER A 48 -2.25 -2.81 -11.42
C SER A 48 -1.87 -3.29 -10.02
N GLN A 49 -1.25 -2.43 -9.20
CA GLN A 49 -0.91 -2.73 -7.81
C GLN A 49 -2.11 -2.91 -6.90
N ILE A 50 -3.06 -1.96 -6.93
CA ILE A 50 -4.29 -2.07 -6.14
C ILE A 50 -5.02 -3.37 -6.49
N GLN A 51 -5.10 -3.72 -7.78
CA GLN A 51 -5.70 -4.98 -8.20
C GLN A 51 -4.90 -6.19 -7.70
N ALA A 52 -3.58 -6.20 -7.89
CA ALA A 52 -2.72 -7.32 -7.52
C ALA A 52 -2.86 -7.67 -6.04
N ILE A 53 -2.86 -6.65 -5.18
CA ILE A 53 -3.02 -6.84 -3.74
C ILE A 53 -4.46 -7.20 -3.38
N ALA A 54 -5.47 -6.50 -3.93
CA ALA A 54 -6.87 -6.77 -3.63
C ALA A 54 -7.34 -8.18 -4.05
N SER A 55 -6.75 -8.74 -5.10
CA SER A 55 -7.11 -10.08 -5.61
C SER A 55 -6.11 -11.18 -5.25
N ASN A 56 -5.05 -10.86 -4.48
CA ASN A 56 -3.92 -11.77 -4.23
C ASN A 56 -3.35 -12.40 -5.53
N ASP A 57 -3.36 -11.62 -6.62
CA ASP A 57 -2.84 -11.95 -7.93
C ASP A 57 -1.64 -11.04 -8.24
N PHE A 58 -0.50 -11.41 -7.68
CA PHE A 58 0.73 -10.61 -7.71
C PHE A 58 1.40 -10.57 -9.09
N GLY A 59 0.92 -11.35 -10.07
CA GLY A 59 1.42 -11.34 -11.44
C GLY A 59 1.24 -9.98 -12.13
N TYR A 60 0.23 -9.20 -11.73
CA TYR A 60 0.00 -7.84 -12.24
C TYR A 60 0.76 -6.75 -11.45
N GLY A 61 1.42 -7.11 -10.35
CA GLY A 61 2.15 -6.20 -9.47
C GLY A 61 3.60 -5.93 -9.91
N CYS A 62 4.03 -6.38 -11.08
CA CYS A 62 5.42 -6.25 -11.51
C CYS A 62 5.62 -5.10 -12.50
N LEU A 63 6.65 -4.27 -12.26
CA LEU A 63 7.15 -3.34 -13.28
C LEU A 63 7.69 -4.10 -14.49
N PRO A 64 7.60 -3.50 -15.70
CA PRO A 64 8.32 -3.99 -16.87
C PRO A 64 9.82 -4.16 -16.61
N ALA A 65 10.41 -5.26 -17.08
CA ALA A 65 11.81 -5.60 -16.82
C ALA A 65 12.79 -4.44 -17.09
N PRO A 66 12.68 -3.68 -18.20
CA PRO A 66 13.58 -2.54 -18.45
C PRO A 66 13.50 -1.41 -17.43
N LEU A 67 12.34 -1.25 -16.77
CA LEU A 67 12.15 -0.24 -15.72
C LEU A 67 12.66 -0.74 -14.36
N SER A 68 12.67 -2.06 -14.17
CA SER A 68 13.15 -2.69 -12.93
C SER A 68 14.67 -2.63 -12.76
N THR A 69 15.43 -2.51 -13.85
CA THR A 69 16.91 -2.52 -13.87
C THR A 69 17.52 -1.13 -14.10
N MET A 70 16.75 -0.06 -13.92
CA MET A 70 17.26 1.30 -14.09
C MET A 70 18.32 1.64 -13.04
N GLU A 71 19.44 2.23 -13.47
CA GLU A 71 20.56 2.59 -12.58
C GLU A 71 20.21 3.80 -11.69
N ASN A 72 19.50 4.79 -12.24
CA ASN A 72 19.10 6.02 -11.54
C ASN A 72 17.60 6.32 -11.67
N PRO A 73 16.71 5.48 -11.11
CA PRO A 73 15.27 5.70 -11.16
C PRO A 73 14.85 6.93 -10.35
N ASP A 74 13.84 7.64 -10.84
CA ASP A 74 13.16 8.70 -10.10
C ASP A 74 12.31 8.12 -8.94
N SER A 75 11.72 8.98 -8.11
CA SER A 75 10.97 8.54 -6.93
C SER A 75 9.76 7.65 -7.26
N VAL A 76 9.16 7.82 -8.43
CA VAL A 76 8.01 7.02 -8.88
C VAL A 76 8.47 5.66 -9.36
N CYS A 77 9.52 5.62 -10.18
CA CYS A 77 10.11 4.37 -10.66
C CYS A 77 10.69 3.55 -9.49
N ARG A 78 11.34 4.20 -8.52
CA ARG A 78 11.83 3.53 -7.30
C ARG A 78 10.70 2.92 -6.49
N ALA A 79 9.60 3.65 -6.29
CA ALA A 79 8.42 3.10 -5.62
C ALA A 79 7.93 1.85 -6.36
N GLY A 80 7.89 1.89 -7.70
CA GLY A 80 7.47 0.74 -8.46
C GLY A 80 8.41 -0.47 -8.37
N ILE A 81 9.72 -0.25 -8.24
CA ILE A 81 10.71 -1.31 -8.00
C ILE A 81 10.44 -1.96 -6.63
N VAL A 82 10.34 -1.13 -5.58
CA VAL A 82 10.05 -1.60 -4.20
C VAL A 82 8.78 -2.44 -4.18
N ILE A 83 7.71 -1.95 -4.80
CA ILE A 83 6.43 -2.67 -4.82
C ILE A 83 6.51 -3.96 -5.64
N SER A 84 7.28 -3.99 -6.73
CA SER A 84 7.49 -5.23 -7.48
C SER A 84 8.21 -6.27 -6.61
N MET A 85 9.15 -5.86 -5.77
CA MET A 85 9.81 -6.74 -4.80
C MET A 85 8.82 -7.24 -3.74
N ILE A 86 7.95 -6.36 -3.23
CA ILE A 86 6.87 -6.72 -2.30
C ILE A 86 5.92 -7.74 -2.92
N SER A 87 5.49 -7.52 -4.17
CA SER A 87 4.57 -8.43 -4.86
C SER A 87 5.16 -9.83 -4.99
N LYS A 88 6.44 -9.93 -5.40
CA LYS A 88 7.17 -11.20 -5.46
C LYS A 88 7.29 -11.86 -4.09
N PHE A 89 7.57 -11.09 -3.05
CA PHE A 89 7.64 -11.60 -1.68
C PHE A 89 6.28 -12.18 -1.25
N CYS A 90 5.18 -11.45 -1.47
CA CYS A 90 3.84 -11.90 -1.12
C CYS A 90 3.43 -13.15 -1.91
N GLU A 91 3.81 -13.26 -3.18
CA GLU A 91 3.62 -14.46 -3.99
C GLU A 91 4.36 -15.67 -3.40
N SER A 92 5.64 -15.50 -3.03
CA SER A 92 6.42 -16.57 -2.39
C SER A 92 5.84 -16.99 -1.04
N VAL A 93 5.38 -16.04 -0.21
CA VAL A 93 4.71 -16.33 1.06
C VAL A 93 3.41 -17.08 0.84
N LYS A 94 2.60 -16.69 -0.17
CA LYS A 94 1.37 -17.40 -0.53
C LYS A 94 1.65 -18.84 -0.94
N ASN A 95 2.59 -19.06 -1.86
CA ASN A 95 2.97 -20.39 -2.32
C ASN A 95 3.48 -21.27 -1.16
N LEU A 96 4.23 -20.68 -0.22
CA LEU A 96 4.69 -21.40 0.97
C LEU A 96 3.52 -21.80 1.89
N LYS A 97 2.57 -20.90 2.14
CA LYS A 97 1.38 -21.19 2.95
C LYS A 97 0.55 -22.31 2.31
N GLU A 98 0.33 -22.27 1.00
CA GLU A 98 -0.38 -23.32 0.26
C GLU A 98 0.34 -24.67 0.37
N HIS A 99 1.68 -24.67 0.25
CA HIS A 99 2.48 -25.87 0.41
C HIS A 99 2.39 -26.45 1.84
N MET A 100 2.46 -25.61 2.86
CA MET A 100 2.31 -26.03 4.26
C MET A 100 0.91 -26.62 4.53
N GLN A 101 -0.14 -25.98 4.02
CA GLN A 101 -1.51 -26.50 4.13
C GLN A 101 -1.64 -27.87 3.46
N PHE A 102 -1.05 -28.05 2.27
CA PHE A 102 -1.02 -29.33 1.58
C PHE A 102 -0.28 -30.42 2.38
N GLN A 103 0.84 -30.09 3.04
CA GLN A 103 1.56 -31.03 3.90
C GLN A 103 0.69 -31.49 5.07
N VAL A 104 0.01 -30.56 5.76
CA VAL A 104 -0.88 -30.86 6.90
C VAL A 104 -2.06 -31.75 6.47
N LEU A 105 -2.69 -31.44 5.33
CA LEU A 105 -3.81 -32.23 4.78
C LEU A 105 -3.42 -33.68 4.46
N ASN A 106 -2.16 -33.91 4.07
CA ASN A 106 -1.66 -35.24 3.72
C ASN A 106 -0.96 -35.95 4.90
N GLY A 107 -1.05 -35.41 6.12
CA GLY A 107 -0.51 -36.04 7.33
C GLY A 107 1.02 -35.95 7.48
N TYR A 108 1.69 -35.12 6.68
CA TYR A 108 3.11 -34.83 6.87
C TYR A 108 3.29 -33.82 8.00
N ALA A 109 4.37 -33.97 8.79
CA ALA A 109 4.75 -32.95 9.76
C ALA A 109 5.10 -31.65 9.00
N PRO A 110 4.43 -30.53 9.27
CA PRO A 110 4.70 -29.29 8.56
C PRO A 110 6.14 -28.86 8.83
N THR A 111 6.92 -28.63 7.78
CA THR A 111 8.22 -27.99 7.92
C THR A 111 8.01 -26.53 8.30
N THR A 112 8.02 -26.23 9.60
CA THR A 112 7.88 -24.87 10.15
C THR A 112 9.19 -24.09 10.12
N LYS A 113 10.25 -24.60 9.48
CA LYS A 113 11.52 -23.88 9.48
C LYS A 113 11.41 -22.60 8.66
N PRO A 114 11.93 -21.46 9.16
CA PRO A 114 11.97 -20.23 8.39
C PRO A 114 12.80 -20.44 7.12
N SER A 115 12.28 -19.97 5.98
CA SER A 115 13.09 -19.80 4.77
C SER A 115 14.05 -18.62 4.98
N TYR A 116 15.35 -18.91 4.95
CA TYR A 116 16.39 -17.90 5.01
C TYR A 116 16.28 -16.92 3.84
N GLU A 117 15.98 -17.42 2.64
CA GLU A 117 15.80 -16.61 1.42
C GLU A 117 14.68 -15.59 1.59
N LEU A 118 13.54 -15.95 2.21
CA LEU A 118 12.44 -15.03 2.45
C LEU A 118 12.78 -13.98 3.51
N LEU A 119 13.54 -14.36 4.54
CA LEU A 119 14.00 -13.42 5.57
C LEU A 119 15.01 -12.41 5.00
N GLU A 120 15.95 -12.88 4.18
CA GLU A 120 16.89 -12.02 3.45
C GLU A 120 16.16 -11.10 2.46
N GLN A 121 15.20 -11.63 1.72
CA GLN A 121 14.35 -10.85 0.82
C GLN A 121 13.58 -9.76 1.59
N ALA A 122 13.01 -10.08 2.76
CA ALA A 122 12.32 -9.10 3.59
C ALA A 122 13.26 -8.00 4.08
N GLY A 123 14.46 -8.34 4.56
CA GLY A 123 15.48 -7.36 4.95
C GLY A 123 15.91 -6.45 3.80
N SER A 124 16.12 -7.02 2.60
CA SER A 124 16.39 -6.28 1.38
C SER A 124 15.27 -5.30 1.04
N ILE A 125 14.00 -5.75 1.08
CA ILE A 125 12.84 -4.89 0.83
C ILE A 125 12.81 -3.72 1.81
N MET A 126 13.07 -3.94 3.11
CA MET A 126 13.10 -2.86 4.10
C MET A 126 14.17 -1.82 3.80
N ASN A 127 15.39 -2.25 3.44
CA ASN A 127 16.45 -1.34 3.03
C ASN A 127 16.06 -0.52 1.78
N HIS A 128 15.35 -1.13 0.84
CA HIS A 128 14.84 -0.45 -0.34
C HIS A 128 13.72 0.56 -0.02
N ILE A 129 12.84 0.24 0.94
CA ILE A 129 11.83 1.18 1.47
C ILE A 129 12.51 2.38 2.14
N ASP A 130 13.52 2.14 2.98
CA ASP A 130 14.28 3.22 3.65
C ASP A 130 15.00 4.11 2.64
N SER A 131 15.66 3.50 1.66
CA SER A 131 16.32 4.21 0.57
C SER A 131 15.33 5.05 -0.25
N TRP A 132 14.11 4.55 -0.46
CA TRP A 132 13.05 5.30 -1.13
C TRP A 132 12.63 6.53 -0.31
N HIS A 133 12.30 6.34 0.97
CA HIS A 133 11.94 7.45 1.87
C HIS A 133 13.06 8.49 1.98
N ALA A 134 14.32 8.06 2.09
CA ALA A 134 15.49 8.92 2.16
C ALA A 134 15.67 9.78 0.88
N ARG A 135 15.28 9.26 -0.29
CA ARG A 135 15.41 9.94 -1.59
C ARG A 135 14.16 10.69 -2.05
N LEU A 136 13.11 10.76 -1.21
CA LEU A 136 11.91 11.53 -1.55
C LEU A 136 12.27 13.02 -1.80
N PRO A 137 11.62 13.68 -2.77
CA PRO A 137 11.81 15.10 -3.02
C PRO A 137 11.49 15.93 -1.77
N ARG A 138 12.23 17.02 -1.56
CA ARG A 138 12.06 17.89 -0.36
C ARG A 138 10.62 18.38 -0.20
N HIS A 139 9.97 18.75 -1.30
CA HIS A 139 8.59 19.23 -1.28
C HIS A 139 7.58 18.13 -0.92
N TRP A 140 7.86 16.85 -1.18
CA TRP A 140 7.04 15.73 -0.69
C TRP A 140 7.27 15.49 0.80
N LYS A 141 8.54 15.55 1.24
CA LYS A 141 8.90 15.39 2.65
C LYS A 141 8.34 16.49 3.55
N ALA A 142 8.33 17.74 3.08
CA ALA A 142 7.75 18.86 3.82
C ALA A 142 6.27 18.62 4.10
N LYS A 143 5.50 18.20 3.09
CA LYS A 143 4.08 17.83 3.24
C LYS A 143 3.84 16.69 4.21
N LEU A 144 4.73 15.68 4.22
CA LEU A 144 4.67 14.59 5.18
C LEU A 144 4.99 15.02 6.63
N LYS A 145 5.77 16.10 6.82
CA LYS A 145 6.18 16.63 8.13
C LYS A 145 5.24 17.70 8.68
N ASP A 146 4.73 18.58 7.83
CA ASP A 146 3.73 19.62 8.19
C ASP A 146 2.39 18.99 8.59
N ALA A 147 2.24 17.70 8.35
CA ALA A 147 1.15 16.84 8.75
C ALA A 147 1.25 16.30 10.20
N THR A 148 2.26 16.67 10.98
CA THR A 148 2.41 16.18 12.37
C THR A 148 1.24 16.68 13.25
N PRO A 149 0.58 15.83 14.06
CA PRO A 149 -0.57 16.25 14.87
C PRO A 149 -0.12 17.23 15.96
N GLY A 150 -0.46 18.51 15.81
CA GLY A 150 -0.10 19.56 16.78
C GLY A 150 0.01 20.97 16.21
N GLY A 151 0.00 21.15 14.88
CA GLY A 151 -0.07 22.47 14.25
C GLY A 151 -1.43 23.14 14.44
N LEU A 152 -1.43 24.42 14.83
CA LEU A 152 -2.63 25.24 15.00
C LEU A 152 -3.55 25.21 13.76
N PRO A 153 -4.89 25.32 13.90
CA PRO A 153 -5.87 25.07 12.83
C PRO A 153 -5.93 26.14 11.71
N GLY A 154 -4.90 26.97 11.56
CA GLY A 154 -5.01 28.26 10.86
C GLY A 154 -4.72 28.29 9.37
N GLU A 155 -4.03 27.29 8.80
CA GLU A 155 -3.67 27.35 7.38
C GLU A 155 -3.51 25.94 6.78
N ARG A 156 -4.60 25.18 6.76
CA ARG A 156 -4.64 23.91 6.00
C ARG A 156 -4.59 24.27 4.52
N VAL A 157 -3.41 24.18 3.92
CA VAL A 157 -3.22 24.31 2.48
C VAL A 157 -4.24 23.42 1.77
N SER A 158 -5.06 24.07 0.95
CA SER A 158 -6.18 23.52 0.19
C SER A 158 -5.86 22.19 -0.51
N ALA A 159 -6.85 21.30 -0.52
CA ALA A 159 -6.87 19.99 -1.19
C ALA A 159 -6.57 20.03 -2.72
N SER A 160 -6.37 21.20 -3.33
CA SER A 160 -6.34 21.34 -4.79
C SER A 160 -4.96 21.28 -5.47
N GLU A 161 -3.87 21.73 -4.85
CA GLU A 161 -2.63 21.94 -5.61
C GLU A 161 -1.82 20.67 -5.92
N ASP A 162 -1.97 19.59 -5.13
CA ASP A 162 -1.16 18.38 -5.32
C ASP A 162 -1.81 17.09 -4.79
N SER A 163 -3.11 16.93 -5.06
CA SER A 163 -3.86 15.74 -4.67
C SER A 163 -3.26 14.44 -5.22
N TRP A 164 -2.55 14.51 -6.35
CA TRP A 164 -1.88 13.36 -6.97
C TRP A 164 -0.76 12.83 -6.07
N THR A 165 0.14 13.69 -5.59
CA THR A 165 1.25 13.25 -4.72
C THR A 165 0.71 12.68 -3.41
N THR A 166 -0.31 13.31 -2.82
CA THR A 166 -0.94 12.81 -1.58
C THR A 166 -1.54 11.41 -1.78
N CYS A 167 -2.31 11.20 -2.86
CA CYS A 167 -2.85 9.88 -3.17
C CYS A 167 -1.75 8.87 -3.48
N PHE A 168 -0.74 9.26 -4.25
CA PHE A 168 0.39 8.41 -4.61
C PHE A 168 1.09 7.91 -3.36
N VAL A 169 1.50 8.81 -2.47
CA VAL A 169 2.19 8.46 -1.23
C VAL A 169 1.32 7.58 -0.33
N ALA A 170 0.02 7.85 -0.22
CA ALA A 170 -0.90 7.00 0.54
C ALA A 170 -0.94 5.55 0.00
N ILE A 171 -0.98 5.38 -1.33
CA ILE A 171 -1.00 4.06 -1.98
C ILE A 171 0.33 3.33 -1.74
N ILE A 172 1.46 4.03 -1.87
CA ILE A 172 2.78 3.43 -1.60
C ILE A 172 2.87 3.00 -0.12
N SER A 173 2.48 3.87 0.81
CA SER A 173 2.47 3.56 2.26
C SER A 173 1.51 2.43 2.60
N ALA A 174 0.36 2.32 1.95
CA ALA A 174 -0.53 1.17 2.10
C ALA A 174 0.13 -0.13 1.60
N THR A 175 0.94 -0.06 0.55
CA THR A 175 1.69 -1.23 0.06
C THR A 175 2.80 -1.64 1.02
N HIS A 176 3.51 -0.67 1.61
CA HIS A 176 4.48 -0.95 2.68
C HIS A 176 3.80 -1.57 3.90
N LEU A 177 2.66 -1.00 4.34
CA LEU A 177 1.87 -1.54 5.44
C LEU A 177 1.44 -2.99 5.15
N PHE A 178 0.90 -3.25 3.96
CA PHE A 178 0.53 -4.60 3.56
C PHE A 178 1.71 -5.58 3.62
N PHE A 179 2.88 -5.17 3.11
CA PHE A 179 4.11 -5.96 3.23
C PHE A 179 4.47 -6.27 4.68
N TYR A 180 4.47 -5.27 5.57
CA TYR A 180 4.81 -5.48 6.98
C TYR A 180 3.84 -6.46 7.66
N LEU A 181 2.54 -6.36 7.36
CA LEU A 181 1.53 -7.28 7.88
C LEU A 181 1.75 -8.71 7.35
N GLN A 182 2.01 -8.86 6.05
CA GLN A 182 2.31 -10.17 5.46
C GLN A 182 3.61 -10.78 6.00
N PHE A 183 4.61 -9.95 6.28
CA PHE A 183 5.86 -10.41 6.86
C PHE A 183 5.70 -10.85 8.33
N LEU A 184 4.90 -10.13 9.12
CA LEU A 184 4.54 -10.56 10.48
C LEU A 184 3.79 -11.89 10.46
N GLU A 185 2.78 -12.02 9.61
CA GLU A 185 2.00 -13.25 9.47
C GLU A 185 2.89 -14.43 9.05
N TYR A 186 3.84 -14.23 8.11
CA TYR A 186 4.84 -15.22 7.75
C TYR A 186 5.69 -15.64 8.96
N CYS A 187 6.22 -14.67 9.72
CA CYS A 187 7.05 -14.94 10.90
C CYS A 187 6.28 -15.72 11.98
N GLU A 188 5.01 -15.40 12.21
CA GLU A 188 4.13 -16.15 13.12
C GLU A 188 3.91 -17.60 12.64
N CYS A 189 3.77 -17.82 11.32
CA CYS A 189 3.59 -19.16 10.76
C CYS A 189 4.83 -20.06 10.95
N VAL A 190 6.04 -19.52 10.76
CA VAL A 190 7.29 -20.30 10.85
C VAL A 190 7.85 -20.34 12.27
N THR A 191 7.56 -19.33 13.08
CA THR A 191 8.07 -19.22 14.45
C THR A 191 6.94 -18.87 15.40
N PRO A 192 6.15 -19.88 15.83
CA PRO A 192 4.95 -19.66 16.64
C PRO A 192 5.23 -19.10 18.05
N SER A 193 6.49 -18.92 18.45
CA SER A 193 6.86 -18.22 19.68
C SER A 193 7.21 -16.75 19.37
N LEU A 194 6.18 -15.90 19.41
CA LEU A 194 6.34 -14.44 19.31
C LEU A 194 7.27 -13.90 20.41
N GLU A 195 7.33 -14.55 21.58
CA GLU A 195 8.26 -14.21 22.67
C GLU A 195 9.72 -14.51 22.30
N ALA A 196 10.00 -15.59 21.57
CA ALA A 196 11.33 -15.85 21.02
C ALA A 196 11.74 -14.85 19.94
N LEU A 197 10.77 -14.30 19.20
CA LEU A 197 10.99 -13.23 18.21
C LEU A 197 11.26 -11.87 18.88
N LYS A 198 10.57 -11.55 19.98
CA LYS A 198 10.78 -10.32 20.78
C LYS A 198 12.11 -10.31 21.53
N ALA A 199 12.67 -11.48 21.86
CA ALA A 199 13.92 -11.62 22.61
C ALA A 199 15.19 -11.39 21.76
N LEU A 200 15.08 -10.83 20.55
CA LEU A 200 16.20 -10.63 19.64
C LEU A 200 16.64 -9.16 19.57
N PRO A 201 17.63 -8.75 20.39
CA PRO A 201 18.32 -7.48 20.25
C PRO A 201 19.62 -7.59 19.43
N ASP A 202 19.81 -8.65 18.63
CA ASP A 202 21.05 -8.89 17.90
C ASP A 202 20.89 -8.58 16.40
N GLU A 203 21.71 -7.65 15.89
CA GLU A 203 21.82 -7.34 14.45
C GLU A 203 22.22 -8.55 13.62
N ASN A 204 22.80 -9.59 14.24
CA ASN A 204 23.17 -10.84 13.59
C ASN A 204 22.03 -11.87 13.55
N SER A 205 20.84 -11.54 14.07
CA SER A 205 19.69 -12.44 14.01
C SER A 205 19.12 -12.55 12.61
N VAL A 206 18.71 -13.76 12.22
CA VAL A 206 17.95 -13.98 10.98
C VAL A 206 16.60 -13.23 10.99
N TYR A 207 16.12 -12.83 12.16
CA TYR A 207 14.92 -11.99 12.32
C TYR A 207 15.22 -10.51 12.53
N TYR A 208 16.45 -10.04 12.29
CA TYR A 208 16.76 -8.61 12.31
C TYR A 208 15.77 -7.73 11.55
N PRO A 209 15.17 -8.15 10.40
CA PRO A 209 14.13 -7.37 9.74
C PRO A 209 12.89 -7.08 10.61
N LEU A 210 12.61 -7.86 11.67
CA LEU A 210 11.53 -7.55 12.61
C LEU A 210 11.85 -6.37 13.53
N TYR A 211 13.12 -5.99 13.65
CA TYR A 211 13.52 -4.87 14.48
C TYR A 211 12.89 -3.56 13.99
N GLY A 212 12.17 -2.87 14.87
CA GLY A 212 11.49 -1.61 14.54
C GLY A 212 10.26 -1.74 13.64
N ILE A 213 9.80 -2.96 13.32
CA ILE A 213 8.64 -3.17 12.43
C ILE A 213 7.36 -2.49 12.95
N GLY A 214 7.15 -2.46 14.27
CA GLY A 214 6.01 -1.77 14.88
C GLY A 214 6.03 -0.26 14.60
N GLY A 215 7.20 0.38 14.66
CA GLY A 215 7.36 1.80 14.30
C GLY A 215 7.04 2.04 12.83
N ARG A 216 7.53 1.17 11.94
CA ARG A 216 7.28 1.25 10.48
C ARG A 216 5.81 1.08 10.12
N ILE A 217 5.09 0.18 10.82
CA ILE A 217 3.65 0.01 10.70
C ILE A 217 2.94 1.30 11.11
N GLN A 218 3.28 1.85 12.27
CA GLN A 218 2.65 3.07 12.77
C GLN A 218 2.90 4.26 11.86
N ASP A 219 4.12 4.42 11.34
CA ASP A 219 4.45 5.46 10.38
C ASP A 219 3.64 5.33 9.08
N SER A 220 3.47 4.11 8.59
CA SER A 220 2.67 3.85 7.37
C SER A 220 1.19 4.19 7.60
N VAL A 221 0.62 3.79 8.73
CA VAL A 221 -0.76 4.14 9.13
C VAL A 221 -0.92 5.66 9.26
N ASN A 222 0.04 6.33 9.92
CA ASN A 222 0.03 7.78 10.08
C ASN A 222 0.01 8.48 8.72
N ILE A 223 0.88 8.09 7.79
CA ILE A 223 0.95 8.69 6.44
C ILE A 223 -0.39 8.53 5.70
N ILE A 224 -1.03 7.36 5.80
CA ILE A 224 -2.33 7.12 5.16
C ILE A 224 -3.41 8.02 5.76
N CYS A 225 -3.54 8.05 7.10
CA CYS A 225 -4.51 8.89 7.80
C CYS A 225 -4.33 10.38 7.50
N LEU A 226 -3.09 10.84 7.44
CA LEU A 226 -2.76 12.20 7.04
C LEU A 226 -3.17 12.47 5.60
N SER A 227 -2.88 11.55 4.70
CA SER A 227 -3.28 11.68 3.30
C SER A 227 -4.80 11.77 3.13
N VAL A 228 -5.57 11.00 3.92
CA VAL A 228 -7.03 11.10 3.97
C VAL A 228 -7.46 12.48 4.49
N SER A 229 -6.85 12.93 5.59
CA SER A 229 -7.14 14.22 6.21
C SER A 229 -6.86 15.42 5.29
N TYR A 230 -5.81 15.32 4.46
CA TYR A 230 -5.42 16.36 3.52
C TYR A 230 -6.20 16.33 2.20
N ALA A 231 -6.57 15.14 1.74
CA ALA A 231 -7.14 14.99 0.41
C ALA A 231 -8.68 14.94 0.41
N LEU A 232 -9.29 14.47 1.50
CA LEU A 232 -10.73 14.25 1.59
C LEU A 232 -11.39 15.11 2.66
N GLY A 233 -10.80 15.21 3.84
CA GLY A 233 -11.41 15.91 4.97
C GLY A 233 -11.13 15.22 6.31
N SER A 234 -11.74 15.69 7.39
CA SER A 234 -11.47 15.21 8.74
C SER A 234 -12.74 14.86 9.50
N VAL A 235 -12.60 14.12 10.60
CA VAL A 235 -13.71 13.85 11.53
C VAL A 235 -13.88 15.05 12.46
N ASN A 236 -15.13 15.53 12.61
CA ASN A 236 -15.46 16.66 13.46
C ASN A 236 -15.65 16.26 14.93
N VAL A 237 -15.96 17.23 15.79
CA VAL A 237 -16.18 17.01 17.23
C VAL A 237 -17.40 16.11 17.53
N HIS A 238 -18.37 16.06 16.62
CA HIS A 238 -19.53 15.16 16.71
C HIS A 238 -19.22 13.75 16.21
N GLY A 239 -18.06 13.59 15.58
CA GLY A 239 -17.58 12.31 15.14
C GLY A 239 -18.06 11.90 13.74
N ASP A 240 -18.57 12.87 12.97
CA ASP A 240 -18.96 12.76 11.56
C ASP A 240 -17.83 13.21 10.64
N PHE A 241 -17.78 12.66 9.43
CA PHE A 241 -16.77 13.05 8.45
C PHE A 241 -17.18 14.33 7.74
N GLU A 242 -16.34 15.35 7.84
CA GLU A 242 -16.49 16.63 7.15
C GLU A 242 -15.56 16.67 5.93
N PRO A 243 -16.09 16.42 4.72
CA PRO A 243 -15.29 16.50 3.50
C PRO A 243 -14.95 17.96 3.17
N PHE A 244 -13.85 18.19 2.45
CA PHE A 244 -13.58 19.52 1.88
C PHE A 244 -14.62 19.86 0.81
N HIS A 245 -14.97 21.14 0.71
CA HIS A 245 -15.96 21.63 -0.26
C HIS A 245 -15.61 21.30 -1.73
N ASP A 246 -14.32 21.19 -2.06
CA ASP A 246 -13.82 20.91 -3.42
C ASP A 246 -13.29 19.48 -3.63
N THR A 247 -13.73 18.53 -2.81
CA THR A 247 -13.22 17.15 -2.89
C THR A 247 -13.61 16.50 -4.21
N LYS A 248 -12.61 16.25 -5.07
CA LYS A 248 -12.83 15.56 -6.36
C LYS A 248 -13.08 14.07 -6.10
N HIS A 249 -14.18 13.52 -6.61
CA HIS A 249 -14.53 12.09 -6.50
C HIS A 249 -13.38 11.12 -6.87
N GLY A 250 -12.54 11.49 -7.85
CA GLY A 250 -11.38 10.69 -8.25
C GLY A 250 -10.31 10.54 -7.16
N ILE A 251 -10.23 11.47 -6.21
CA ILE A 251 -9.34 11.40 -5.04
C ILE A 251 -9.84 10.34 -4.06
N GLY A 252 -11.15 10.37 -3.73
CA GLY A 252 -11.78 9.36 -2.87
C GLY A 252 -11.57 7.95 -3.40
N TYR A 253 -11.73 7.78 -4.71
CA TYR A 253 -11.51 6.50 -5.38
C TYR A 253 -10.07 5.98 -5.26
N ASN A 254 -9.06 6.85 -5.30
CA ASN A 254 -7.66 6.44 -5.14
C ASN A 254 -7.33 6.02 -3.69
N LEU A 255 -8.08 6.54 -2.72
CA LEU A 255 -7.84 6.31 -1.29
C LEU A 255 -8.68 5.17 -0.71
N LEU A 256 -9.62 4.59 -1.46
CA LEU A 256 -10.46 3.47 -0.99
C LEU A 256 -9.63 2.33 -0.39
N TRP A 257 -8.62 1.84 -1.12
CA TRP A 257 -7.81 0.73 -0.64
C TRP A 257 -6.93 1.10 0.56
N PRO A 258 -6.18 2.23 0.56
CA PRO A 258 -5.47 2.70 1.76
C PRO A 258 -6.37 2.84 2.99
N MET A 259 -7.55 3.45 2.84
CA MET A 259 -8.50 3.61 3.95
C MET A 259 -9.02 2.27 4.46
N SER A 260 -9.36 1.35 3.54
CA SER A 260 -9.84 0.01 3.91
C SER A 260 -8.78 -0.77 4.68
N LEU A 261 -7.52 -0.67 4.27
CA LEU A 261 -6.41 -1.33 4.95
C LEU A 261 -6.24 -0.79 6.38
N VAL A 262 -6.26 0.53 6.58
CA VAL A 262 -6.14 1.13 7.92
C VAL A 262 -7.34 0.82 8.80
N ALA A 263 -8.56 0.91 8.26
CA ALA A 263 -9.80 0.66 9.00
C ALA A 263 -9.88 -0.78 9.56
N ASN A 264 -9.26 -1.74 8.89
CA ASN A 264 -9.24 -3.15 9.30
C ASN A 264 -7.90 -3.61 9.92
N CYS A 265 -6.92 -2.71 10.04
CA CYS A 265 -5.61 -3.06 10.58
C CYS A 265 -5.66 -3.06 12.12
N GLN A 266 -5.27 -4.19 12.73
CA GLN A 266 -5.24 -4.37 14.18
C GLN A 266 -4.24 -3.47 14.91
N PHE A 267 -3.28 -2.90 14.18
CA PHE A 267 -2.26 -2.00 14.72
C PHE A 267 -2.66 -0.51 14.62
N SER A 268 -3.81 -0.20 14.01
CA SER A 268 -4.32 1.17 13.94
C SER A 268 -4.89 1.60 15.29
N MET A 269 -4.66 2.86 15.68
CA MET A 269 -5.40 3.46 16.80
C MET A 269 -6.88 3.59 16.47
N THR A 270 -7.74 3.59 17.50
CA THR A 270 -9.20 3.71 17.34
C THR A 270 -9.60 4.92 16.50
N GLU A 271 -8.95 6.07 16.73
CA GLU A 271 -9.20 7.31 16.01
C GLU A 271 -8.81 7.21 14.53
N GLN A 272 -7.74 6.48 14.22
CA GLN A 272 -7.23 6.27 12.86
C GLN A 272 -8.15 5.35 12.06
N ALA A 273 -8.55 4.23 12.68
CA ALA A 273 -9.52 3.31 12.11
C ALA A 273 -10.86 4.01 11.86
N ARG A 274 -11.34 4.78 12.85
CA ARG A 274 -12.57 5.57 12.75
C ARG A 274 -12.51 6.63 11.64
N LEU A 275 -11.42 7.38 11.52
CA LEU A 275 -11.22 8.35 10.43
C LEU A 275 -11.40 7.68 9.07
N CYS A 276 -10.68 6.58 8.84
CA CYS A 276 -10.72 5.88 7.56
C CYS A 276 -12.09 5.23 7.30
N GLN A 277 -12.73 4.67 8.33
CA GLN A 277 -14.07 4.08 8.20
C GLN A 277 -15.13 5.12 7.83
N ARG A 278 -15.14 6.28 8.50
CA ARG A 278 -16.08 7.36 8.17
C ARG A 278 -15.82 7.96 6.79
N ALA A 279 -14.55 8.11 6.40
CA ALA A 279 -14.17 8.56 5.07
C ALA A 279 -14.60 7.56 3.97
N LEU A 280 -14.53 6.25 4.23
CA LEU A 280 -15.05 5.20 3.35
C LEU A 280 -16.56 5.28 3.19
N GLU A 281 -17.30 5.36 4.30
CA GLU A 281 -18.77 5.51 4.29
C GLU A 281 -19.21 6.72 3.45
N TYR A 282 -18.55 7.86 3.65
CA TYR A 282 -18.77 9.07 2.84
C TYR A 282 -18.49 8.81 1.35
N THR A 283 -17.33 8.23 1.03
CA THR A 283 -16.92 7.97 -0.37
C THR A 283 -17.89 7.00 -1.06
N TRP A 284 -18.36 5.96 -0.38
CA TRP A 284 -19.35 5.04 -0.93
C TRP A 284 -20.71 5.71 -1.12
N SER A 285 -21.17 6.52 -0.15
CA SER A 285 -22.46 7.22 -0.26
C SER A 285 -22.51 8.22 -1.42
N THR A 286 -21.36 8.83 -1.74
CA THR A 286 -21.22 9.78 -2.86
C THR A 286 -21.09 9.07 -4.21
N MET A 287 -20.40 7.92 -4.25
CA MET A 287 -20.30 7.12 -5.48
C MET A 287 -21.63 6.42 -5.86
N GLY A 288 -22.37 5.89 -4.88
CA GLY A 288 -23.66 5.22 -5.14
C GLY A 288 -24.80 6.16 -5.57
N ARG A 289 -24.65 7.48 -5.38
CA ARG A 289 -25.62 8.48 -5.86
C ARG A 289 -25.54 8.75 -7.36
N VAL A 290 -24.43 8.42 -8.02
CA VAL A 290 -24.22 8.68 -9.46
C VAL A 290 -24.98 7.66 -10.33
N ASP A 291 -25.26 6.46 -9.82
CA ASP A 291 -25.95 5.39 -10.57
C ASP A 291 -27.49 5.53 -10.59
N ASN A 292 -28.08 6.46 -9.83
CA ASN A 292 -29.52 6.70 -9.79
C ASN A 292 -29.99 7.94 -10.59
N SER A 293 -29.10 8.53 -11.39
CA SER A 293 -29.43 9.62 -12.32
C SER A 293 -29.20 9.18 -13.76
N SER A 294 -29.98 8.21 -14.23
CA SER A 294 -30.11 7.81 -15.63
C SER A 294 -31.57 7.57 -15.97
#